data_AF-A0A3B9WW53-F1
#
_entry.id   AF-A0A3B9WW53-F1
#
_cell.length_a   1.000
_cell.length_b   1.000
_cell.length_c   1.000
_cell.angle_alpha   90.00
_cell.angle_beta   90.00
_cell.angle_gamma   90.00
#
_symmetry.space_group_name_H-M   'P 1'
#
loop_
_entity.id
_entity.type
_entity.pdbx_description
1 polymer ?
#
loop_
_entity_poly.entity_id
_entity_poly.type
_entity_poly.pdbx_seq_one_letter_code
_entity_poly.pdbx_strand_id
1 'polypeptide(L)'
;MKPYREMSREELTELKAELTGAYEAVKRKGLSLNMARGKPSPEQLDLSMGMLDVLNSESDITAADGIDCRNYGEMDGIYEAKKLLGDMIGVLPESVIVFGNASLPIMYDTVA
;
A
#
# COMPACT_ATOMS: atom_id res chain seq x y z
N MET A 1 32.23 -11.35 13.12
CA MET A 1 31.78 -11.29 14.53
C MET A 1 31.46 -12.71 14.97
N LYS A 2 31.94 -13.14 16.14
CA LYS A 2 31.63 -14.46 16.69
C LYS A 2 30.11 -14.55 16.97
N PRO A 3 29.39 -15.59 16.52
CA PRO A 3 27.96 -15.73 16.82
C PRO A 3 27.71 -15.70 18.34
N TYR A 4 26.65 -15.03 18.81
CA TYR A 4 26.37 -14.91 20.26
C TYR A 4 26.29 -16.27 20.97
N ARG A 5 25.75 -17.29 20.28
CA ARG A 5 25.63 -18.64 20.81
C ARG A 5 26.98 -19.35 21.05
N GLU A 6 28.05 -18.86 20.44
CA GLU A 6 29.41 -19.42 20.53
C GLU A 6 30.28 -18.63 21.51
N MET A 7 29.79 -17.49 22.03
CA MET A 7 30.50 -16.65 22.97
C MET A 7 30.52 -17.24 24.38
N SER A 8 31.62 -17.04 25.11
CA SER A 8 31.71 -17.36 26.53
C SER A 8 30.84 -16.41 27.35
N ARG A 9 30.63 -16.75 28.62
CA ARG A 9 29.87 -15.90 29.54
C ARG A 9 30.55 -14.54 29.74
N GLU A 10 31.87 -14.52 29.80
CA GLU A 10 32.69 -13.32 29.97
C GLU A 10 32.55 -12.41 28.74
N GLU A 11 32.71 -12.97 27.53
CA GLU A 11 32.52 -12.26 26.27
C GLU A 11 31.10 -11.66 26.17
N LEU A 12 30.07 -12.43 26.57
CA LEU A 12 28.68 -11.95 26.57
C LEU A 12 28.43 -10.85 27.62
N THR A 13 29.13 -10.88 28.76
CA THR A 13 28.96 -9.89 29.83
C THR A 13 29.59 -8.55 29.43
N GLU A 14 30.78 -8.60 28.82
CA GLU A 14 31.46 -7.42 28.29
C GLU A 14 30.63 -6.77 27.16
N LEU A 15 30.15 -7.58 26.21
CA LEU A 15 29.29 -7.10 25.12
C LEU A 15 27.97 -6.50 25.64
N LYS A 16 27.38 -7.10 26.69
CA LYS A 16 26.16 -6.53 27.31
C LYS A 16 26.42 -5.15 27.91
N ALA A 17 27.55 -4.95 28.58
CA ALA A 17 27.90 -3.65 29.16
C ALA A 17 28.06 -2.59 28.06
N GLU A 18 28.73 -2.94 26.95
CA GLU A 18 28.87 -2.09 25.77
C GLU A 18 27.50 -1.71 25.18
N LEU A 19 26.65 -2.70 24.87
CA LEU A 19 25.34 -2.49 24.26
C LEU A 19 24.40 -1.70 25.16
N THR A 20 24.50 -1.88 26.48
CA THR A 20 23.73 -1.09 27.46
C THR A 20 24.15 0.38 27.41
N GLY A 21 25.45 0.66 27.32
CA GLY A 21 25.96 2.02 27.13
C GLY A 21 25.46 2.66 25.83
N ALA A 22 25.47 1.91 24.72
CA ALA A 22 24.94 2.35 23.43
C ALA A 22 23.42 2.62 23.48
N TYR A 23 22.64 1.75 24.12
CA TYR A 23 21.21 1.93 24.32
C TYR A 23 20.91 3.20 25.12
N GLU A 24 21.58 3.42 26.26
CA GLU A 24 21.38 4.62 27.08
C GLU A 24 21.78 5.90 26.32
N ALA A 25 22.82 5.83 25.48
CA ALA A 25 23.18 6.94 24.60
C ALA A 25 22.09 7.27 23.56
N VAL A 26 21.44 6.27 22.97
CA VAL A 26 20.30 6.47 22.05
C VAL A 26 19.06 6.96 22.79
N LYS A 27 18.75 6.40 23.96
CA LYS A 27 17.62 6.80 24.80
C LYS A 27 17.68 8.28 25.20
N ARG A 28 18.87 8.76 25.58
CA ARG A 28 19.11 10.19 25.89
C ARG A 28 18.85 11.14 24.72
N LYS A 29 18.73 10.66 23.48
CA LYS A 29 18.37 11.49 22.32
C LYS A 29 16.89 11.87 22.29
N GLY A 30 16.03 11.26 23.12
CA GLY A 30 14.60 11.62 23.20
C GLY A 30 13.85 11.43 21.87
N LEU A 31 14.22 10.42 21.08
CA LEU A 31 13.67 10.20 19.75
C LEU A 31 12.17 9.88 19.79
N SER A 32 11.41 10.48 18.88
CA SER A 32 9.98 10.19 18.66
C SER A 32 9.77 9.65 17.24
N LEU A 33 10.19 8.41 17.02
CA LEU A 33 10.10 7.72 15.73
C LEU A 33 8.91 6.73 15.73
N ASN A 34 8.27 6.56 14.57
CA ASN A 34 7.15 5.63 14.40
C ASN A 34 7.37 4.74 13.17
N MET A 35 7.60 3.43 13.41
CA MET A 35 7.81 2.41 12.38
C MET A 35 6.59 1.48 12.21
N ALA A 36 5.43 1.82 12.78
CA ALA A 36 4.25 0.95 12.81
C ALA A 36 3.28 1.16 11.62
N ARG A 37 3.54 2.14 10.74
CA ARG A 37 2.55 2.59 9.74
C ARG A 37 2.81 1.91 8.39
N GLY A 38 1.96 0.96 8.02
CA GLY A 38 1.93 0.35 6.68
C GLY A 38 1.15 1.20 5.67
N LYS A 39 1.49 2.48 5.53
CA LYS A 39 0.84 3.40 4.58
C LYS A 39 1.89 4.12 3.72
N PRO A 40 1.57 4.53 2.49
CA PRO A 40 2.48 5.30 1.66
C PRO A 40 2.96 6.58 2.35
N SER A 41 4.19 7.01 2.04
CA SER A 41 4.72 8.31 2.48
C SER A 41 4.10 9.46 1.68
N PRO A 42 4.17 10.72 2.15
CA PRO A 42 3.70 11.88 1.39
C PRO A 42 4.29 11.94 -0.02
N GLU A 43 5.59 11.68 -0.18
CA GLU A 43 6.28 11.72 -1.46
C GLU A 43 5.76 10.64 -2.42
N GLN A 44 5.30 9.49 -1.91
CA GLN A 44 4.65 8.46 -2.71
C GLN A 44 3.23 8.87 -3.13
N LEU A 45 2.51 9.58 -2.27
CA LEU A 45 1.18 10.12 -2.60
C LEU A 45 1.27 11.23 -3.65
N ASP A 46 2.33 12.05 -3.61
CA ASP A 46 2.58 13.13 -4.56
C ASP A 46 2.70 12.64 -6.01
N LEU A 47 3.15 11.39 -6.22
CA LEU A 47 3.19 10.77 -7.56
C LEU A 47 1.82 10.70 -8.24
N SER A 48 0.74 10.65 -7.46
CA SER A 48 -0.63 10.52 -7.95
C SER A 48 -1.43 11.82 -7.89
N MET A 49 -0.86 12.93 -7.39
CA MET A 49 -1.62 14.18 -7.20
C MET A 49 -2.22 14.73 -8.50
N GLY A 50 -1.53 14.57 -9.63
CA GLY A 50 -2.06 14.99 -10.93
C GLY A 50 -3.33 14.26 -11.35
N MET A 51 -3.65 13.09 -10.77
CA MET A 51 -4.91 12.38 -11.04
C MET A 51 -6.14 13.17 -10.57
N LEU A 52 -5.98 14.07 -9.59
CA LEU A 52 -7.07 14.92 -9.08
C LEU A 52 -7.53 15.96 -10.11
N ASP A 53 -6.68 16.28 -11.10
CA ASP A 53 -6.94 17.31 -12.11
C ASP A 53 -7.41 16.75 -13.46
N VAL A 54 -7.44 15.41 -13.60
CA VAL A 54 -7.73 14.73 -14.88
C VAL A 54 -9.18 14.93 -15.33
N LEU A 55 -10.13 14.92 -14.39
CA LEU A 55 -11.56 15.03 -14.68
C LEU A 55 -12.08 16.42 -14.34
N ASN A 56 -12.76 17.05 -15.30
CA ASN A 56 -13.44 18.32 -15.15
C ASN A 56 -14.74 18.33 -15.98
N SER A 57 -15.44 19.47 -16.04
CA SER A 57 -16.74 19.58 -16.74
C SER A 57 -16.67 19.34 -18.25
N GLU A 58 -15.48 19.51 -18.85
CA GLU A 58 -15.23 19.35 -20.28
C GLU A 58 -14.66 17.97 -20.64
N SER A 59 -14.40 17.12 -19.64
CA SER A 59 -13.88 15.78 -19.86
C SER A 59 -14.90 14.91 -20.60
N ASP A 60 -14.41 14.06 -21.50
CA ASP A 60 -15.20 12.96 -22.02
C ASP A 60 -15.36 11.90 -20.92
N ILE A 61 -16.59 11.70 -20.46
CA ILE A 61 -16.97 10.78 -19.38
C ILE A 61 -17.83 9.64 -19.95
N THR A 62 -17.78 9.43 -21.26
CA THR A 62 -18.43 8.30 -21.94
C THR A 62 -17.46 7.13 -22.05
N ALA A 63 -17.88 5.96 -21.58
CA ALA A 63 -17.13 4.72 -21.75
C ALA A 63 -17.13 4.24 -23.22
N ALA A 64 -16.24 3.31 -23.56
CA ALA A 64 -16.01 2.81 -24.90
C ALA A 64 -17.22 2.07 -25.50
N ASP A 65 -18.12 1.58 -24.65
CA ASP A 65 -19.41 0.98 -25.03
C ASP A 65 -20.54 2.02 -25.21
N GLY A 66 -20.24 3.31 -25.00
CA GLY A 66 -21.17 4.42 -25.12
C GLY A 66 -21.91 4.77 -23.83
N ILE A 67 -21.61 4.12 -22.70
CA ILE A 67 -22.27 4.40 -21.42
C ILE A 67 -21.80 5.75 -20.85
N ASP A 68 -22.74 6.55 -20.36
CA ASP A 68 -22.44 7.78 -19.61
C ASP A 68 -22.10 7.43 -18.16
N CYS A 69 -20.82 7.48 -17.79
CA CYS A 69 -20.32 7.10 -16.47
C CYS A 69 -20.82 8.00 -15.32
N ARG A 70 -21.56 9.08 -15.62
CA ARG A 70 -22.16 9.96 -14.60
C ARG A 70 -23.50 9.43 -14.07
N ASN A 71 -24.08 8.44 -14.74
CA ASN A 71 -25.38 7.88 -14.39
C ASN A 71 -25.26 6.44 -13.88
N TYR A 72 -26.36 5.89 -13.38
CA TYR A 72 -26.42 4.50 -12.94
C TYR A 72 -26.16 3.54 -14.11
N GLY A 73 -25.38 2.49 -13.86
CA GLY A 73 -25.04 1.46 -14.84
C GLY A 73 -23.93 0.55 -14.32
N GLU A 74 -23.64 -0.51 -15.09
CA GLU A 74 -22.55 -1.48 -14.94
C GLU A 74 -22.24 -1.93 -13.50
N MET A 75 -22.77 -3.10 -13.13
CA MET A 75 -22.57 -3.68 -11.80
C MET A 75 -21.16 -4.22 -11.56
N ASP A 76 -20.39 -4.50 -12.62
CA ASP A 76 -19.08 -5.12 -12.53
C ASP A 76 -17.91 -4.20 -12.94
N GLY A 77 -18.21 -2.93 -13.21
CA GLY A 77 -17.25 -1.86 -13.51
C GLY A 77 -16.99 -1.64 -15.00
N ILE A 78 -16.45 -0.46 -15.34
CA ILE A 78 -16.20 -0.07 -16.75
C ILE A 78 -15.16 -0.97 -17.42
N TYR A 79 -15.37 -1.25 -18.72
CA TYR A 79 -14.52 -2.16 -19.49
C TYR A 79 -13.05 -1.73 -19.52
N GLU A 80 -12.76 -0.43 -19.60
CA GLU A 80 -11.41 0.11 -19.68
C GLU A 80 -10.61 -0.16 -18.40
N ALA A 81 -11.25 -0.05 -17.23
CA ALA A 81 -10.61 -0.36 -15.97
C ALA A 81 -10.38 -1.88 -15.84
N LYS A 82 -11.37 -2.69 -16.22
CA LYS A 82 -11.24 -4.16 -16.26
C LYS A 82 -10.10 -4.59 -17.18
N LYS A 83 -9.98 -3.96 -18.35
CA LYS A 83 -8.91 -4.21 -19.32
C LYS A 83 -7.55 -3.81 -18.77
N LEU A 84 -7.41 -2.60 -18.22
CA LEU A 84 -6.16 -2.11 -17.63
C LEU A 84 -5.63 -3.08 -16.57
N LEU A 85 -6.49 -3.48 -15.62
CA LEU A 85 -6.09 -4.36 -14.53
C LEU A 85 -5.88 -5.81 -15.02
N GLY A 86 -6.72 -6.29 -15.93
CA GLY A 86 -6.57 -7.61 -16.56
C GLY A 86 -5.23 -7.76 -17.27
N ASP A 87 -4.85 -6.75 -18.07
CA ASP A 87 -3.56 -6.70 -18.77
C ASP A 87 -2.38 -6.66 -17.77
N MET A 88 -2.52 -5.98 -16.62
CA MET A 88 -1.49 -5.92 -15.58
C MET A 88 -1.27 -7.25 -14.84
N ILE A 89 -2.34 -8.03 -14.61
CA ILE A 89 -2.28 -9.28 -13.82
C ILE A 89 -2.34 -10.55 -14.68
N GLY A 90 -2.45 -10.42 -16.00
CA GLY A 90 -2.41 -11.53 -16.95
C GLY A 90 -3.70 -12.33 -17.03
N VAL A 91 -4.86 -11.68 -16.91
CA VAL A 91 -6.19 -12.32 -17.04
C VAL A 91 -7.07 -11.59 -18.05
N LEU A 92 -8.09 -12.28 -18.54
CA LEU A 92 -9.09 -11.68 -19.44
C LEU A 92 -9.93 -10.63 -18.67
N PRO A 93 -10.32 -9.50 -19.31
CA PRO A 93 -11.14 -8.46 -18.67
C PRO A 93 -12.45 -8.99 -18.09
N GLU A 94 -13.02 -10.04 -18.69
CA GLU A 94 -14.25 -10.72 -18.26
C GLU A 94 -14.07 -11.49 -16.93
N SER A 95 -12.82 -11.68 -16.49
CA SER A 95 -12.46 -12.28 -15.19
C SER A 95 -12.18 -11.23 -14.11
N VAL A 96 -12.34 -9.93 -14.41
CA VAL A 96 -12.06 -8.82 -13.50
C VAL A 96 -13.37 -8.12 -13.15
N ILE A 97 -13.57 -7.81 -11.87
CA ILE A 97 -14.66 -6.94 -11.41
C ILE A 97 -14.02 -5.73 -10.72
N VAL A 98 -14.46 -4.52 -11.07
CA VAL A 98 -13.95 -3.27 -10.51
C VAL A 98 -15.03 -2.63 -9.63
N PHE A 99 -14.75 -2.56 -8.32
CA PHE A 99 -15.61 -1.95 -7.31
C PHE A 99 -15.07 -0.57 -6.87
N GLY A 100 -15.51 -0.09 -5.70
CA GLY A 100 -14.99 1.11 -5.06
C GLY A 100 -13.56 0.98 -4.52
N ASN A 101 -13.22 1.81 -3.54
CA ASN A 101 -11.83 2.05 -3.12
C ASN A 101 -11.25 1.06 -2.10
N ALA A 102 -11.93 -0.04 -1.78
CA ALA A 102 -11.49 -0.98 -0.76
C ALA A 102 -11.83 -2.41 -1.16
N SER A 103 -10.83 -3.30 -1.13
CA SER A 103 -11.01 -4.72 -1.40
C SER A 103 -11.55 -5.51 -0.20
N LEU A 104 -11.28 -5.05 1.02
CA LEU A 104 -11.64 -5.76 2.25
C LEU A 104 -13.16 -5.96 2.42
N PRO A 105 -14.03 -4.97 2.13
CA PRO A 105 -15.48 -5.19 2.16
C PRO A 105 -15.95 -6.27 1.17
N ILE A 106 -15.35 -6.35 -0.02
CA ILE A 106 -15.69 -7.37 -1.02
C ILE A 106 -15.34 -8.76 -0.48
N MET A 107 -14.17 -8.89 0.14
CA MET A 107 -13.77 -10.17 0.77
C MET A 107 -14.76 -10.57 1.86
N TYR A 108 -15.21 -9.62 2.68
CA TYR A 108 -16.20 -9.86 3.71
C TYR A 108 -17.53 -10.36 3.12
N ASP A 109 -18.06 -9.70 2.10
CA ASP A 109 -19.37 -10.06 1.54
C ASP A 109 -19.36 -11.36 0.71
N THR A 110 -18.19 -11.80 0.22
CA THR A 110 -18.09 -12.93 -0.72
C THR A 110 -17.45 -14.19 -0.16
N VAL A 111 -16.62 -14.08 0.87
CA VAL A 111 -15.81 -15.20 1.40
C VAL A 111 -16.06 -15.47 2.89
N ALA A 112 -16.38 -14.45 3.68
CA ALA A 112 -16.33 -14.53 5.15
C ALA A 112 -17.45 -15.37 5.79
#